data_AF-A1ZG39-F1
#
_entry.id   AF-A1ZG39-F1
#
_cell.length_a   1.000
_cell.length_b   1.000
_cell.length_c   1.000
_cell.angle_alpha   90.00
_cell.angle_beta   90.00
_cell.angle_gamma   90.00
#
_symmetry.space_group_name_H-M   'P 1'
#
loop_
_entity.id
_entity.type
_entity.pdbx_description
1 polymer ?
#
loop_
_entity_poly.entity_id
_entity_poly.type
_entity_poly.pdbx_seq_one_letter_code
_entity_poly.pdbx_strand_id
1 'polypeptide(L)'
;MFLPNSDNLRYYPPDLINAYLSVFFRRHLFGLKVFSHYDQHWDYFILRTRYVLAAIPDEHIEALFKFSKQDVTTNLWAPYQREALLTACWVAGLLKKRQFLPQVKEAILTANDHIFFSPAWLSALFLYNDESLIPTLQTYINQYIEPQYYNYRNAATQAVYALRLWDNQHQTNYAKAYSQYDMHLRIKTNLDQVLRVSEIIRANIDFTYSWQLQQRLKTLLDETTTPSDYCHGLLTSPIIRTYAEGQQAHVSWWWNLEKRKAQYLTGQTADIPDKESLEHHPQALVFRTSHRFESFVRQYIQRPQRAAYLPELIKETLLSQDPIDLLAALEIDITYCLPREVIEICYQKLFEYLPHSIALYESYALALLMRGNSHDQKAAVMYEKAQAMKAKYIWDESAWGGWAHNPVRYK
;
A
#
# COMPACT_ATOMS: atom_id res chain seq x y z
N MET A 1 26.67 -19.56 12.68
CA MET A 1 25.32 -19.95 12.22
C MET A 1 25.36 -19.91 10.70
N PHE A 2 25.38 -21.07 10.04
CA PHE A 2 25.46 -21.13 8.58
C PHE A 2 24.04 -20.99 8.02
N LEU A 3 23.84 -19.98 7.17
CA LEU A 3 22.60 -19.78 6.44
C LEU A 3 22.57 -20.78 5.27
N PRO A 4 21.39 -21.30 4.89
CA PRO A 4 21.29 -22.26 3.79
C PRO A 4 21.87 -21.69 2.50
N ASN A 5 22.54 -22.54 1.72
CA ASN A 5 23.07 -22.18 0.39
C ASN A 5 21.95 -21.59 -0.46
N SER A 6 22.08 -20.30 -0.75
CA SER A 6 21.04 -19.46 -1.34
C SER A 6 21.40 -19.03 -2.76
N ASP A 7 22.20 -19.81 -3.49
CA ASP A 7 22.76 -19.47 -4.81
C ASP A 7 21.69 -19.12 -5.88
N ASN A 8 20.41 -19.19 -5.53
CA ASN A 8 19.27 -19.00 -6.41
C ASN A 8 18.30 -17.87 -6.02
N LEU A 9 18.50 -17.14 -4.91
CA LEU A 9 17.62 -16.03 -4.55
C LEU A 9 18.22 -14.67 -4.91
N ARG A 10 17.52 -13.94 -5.77
CA ARG A 10 17.91 -12.58 -6.17
C ARG A 10 17.63 -11.55 -5.08
N TYR A 11 16.50 -11.66 -4.38
CA TYR A 11 16.04 -10.70 -3.39
C TYR A 11 16.02 -11.28 -1.98
N TYR A 12 16.16 -10.41 -0.98
CA TYR A 12 16.06 -10.78 0.43
C TYR A 12 14.58 -11.01 0.83
N PRO A 13 14.19 -12.24 1.21
CA PRO A 13 12.78 -12.58 1.41
C PRO A 13 12.08 -11.79 2.52
N PRO A 14 12.70 -11.46 3.67
CA PRO A 14 12.06 -10.58 4.66
C PRO A 14 11.74 -9.19 4.14
N ASP A 15 12.53 -8.63 3.23
CA ASP A 15 12.22 -7.33 2.64
C ASP A 15 10.96 -7.44 1.76
N LEU A 16 10.84 -8.50 0.96
CA LEU A 16 9.65 -8.76 0.16
C LEU A 16 8.41 -9.04 1.03
N ILE A 17 8.56 -9.84 2.10
CA ILE A 17 7.49 -10.13 3.05
C ILE A 17 7.09 -8.84 3.79
N ASN A 18 8.03 -8.07 4.32
CA ASN A 18 7.69 -6.81 5.00
C ASN A 18 7.09 -5.77 4.04
N ALA A 19 7.56 -5.71 2.79
CA ALA A 19 7.03 -4.79 1.79
C ALA A 19 5.60 -5.13 1.37
N TYR A 20 5.29 -6.42 1.24
CA TYR A 20 4.03 -6.87 0.65
C TYR A 20 3.13 -7.55 1.68
N LEU A 21 3.63 -8.56 2.39
CA LEU A 21 2.86 -9.20 3.45
C LEU A 21 2.42 -8.17 4.50
N SER A 22 3.30 -7.31 5.03
CA SER A 22 2.86 -6.34 6.06
C SER A 22 1.90 -5.26 5.54
N VAL A 23 1.89 -5.00 4.23
CA VAL A 23 0.90 -4.12 3.58
C VAL A 23 -0.45 -4.83 3.47
N PHE A 24 -0.48 -6.12 3.17
CA PHE A 24 -1.73 -6.86 2.93
C PHE A 24 -2.23 -7.67 4.17
N PHE A 25 -1.37 -8.03 5.12
CA PHE A 25 -1.59 -9.00 6.20
C PHE A 25 -0.68 -8.75 7.43
N ARG A 26 -1.24 -8.55 8.63
CA ARG A 26 -0.45 -8.06 9.78
C ARG A 26 -0.07 -9.09 10.87
N ARG A 27 -0.48 -10.37 10.86
CA ARG A 27 0.04 -11.45 11.77
C ARG A 27 -0.60 -12.84 11.53
N HIS A 28 0.16 -13.88 11.92
CA HIS A 28 0.20 -15.31 11.56
C HIS A 28 -1.06 -16.23 11.49
N LEU A 29 -2.31 -15.75 11.39
CA LEU A 29 -3.49 -16.67 11.40
C LEU A 29 -4.56 -16.43 10.33
N PHE A 30 -4.25 -15.67 9.28
CA PHE A 30 -5.09 -15.44 8.09
C PHE A 30 -6.40 -14.64 8.26
N GLY A 31 -6.55 -13.62 7.40
CA GLY A 31 -7.82 -12.97 7.04
C GLY A 31 -8.58 -12.21 8.14
N LEU A 32 -8.51 -10.87 8.02
CA LEU A 32 -9.25 -9.82 8.73
C LEU A 32 -9.70 -10.14 10.16
N LYS A 33 -8.74 -10.01 11.07
CA LYS A 33 -9.01 -9.64 12.46
C LYS A 33 -8.13 -8.48 12.94
N VAL A 34 -7.61 -7.67 12.01
CA VAL A 34 -6.56 -6.66 12.28
C VAL A 34 -6.85 -5.32 11.58
N PHE A 35 -8.10 -4.86 11.57
CA PHE A 35 -8.36 -3.43 11.36
C PHE A 35 -8.16 -2.61 12.64
N SER A 36 -8.02 -3.27 13.80
CA SER A 36 -8.02 -2.61 15.11
C SER A 36 -6.65 -2.15 15.62
N HIS A 37 -5.59 -2.09 14.80
CA HIS A 37 -4.27 -1.62 15.25
C HIS A 37 -3.63 -0.57 14.32
N TYR A 38 -4.32 -0.13 13.26
CA TYR A 38 -4.01 1.13 12.58
C TYR A 38 -5.18 2.06 12.82
N ASP A 39 -5.42 2.36 14.10
CA ASP A 39 -6.56 3.12 14.62
C ASP A 39 -6.61 4.58 14.13
N GLN A 40 -5.84 4.97 13.10
CA GLN A 40 -5.79 6.37 12.65
C GLN A 40 -5.80 6.60 11.13
N HIS A 41 -5.49 5.64 10.23
CA HIS A 41 -5.37 5.99 8.80
C HIS A 41 -5.76 4.89 7.81
N TRP A 42 -7.06 4.60 7.70
CA TRP A 42 -7.62 3.70 6.68
C TRP A 42 -7.22 4.12 5.25
N ASP A 43 -7.24 5.43 4.98
CA ASP A 43 -6.87 5.98 3.67
C ASP A 43 -5.42 5.69 3.30
N TYR A 44 -4.50 5.77 4.27
CA TYR A 44 -3.09 5.48 4.04
C TYR A 44 -2.88 4.02 3.67
N PHE A 45 -3.61 3.10 4.29
CA PHE A 45 -3.59 1.69 3.93
C PHE A 45 -4.06 1.50 2.48
N ILE A 46 -5.19 2.09 2.08
CA ILE A 46 -5.73 1.97 0.72
C ILE A 46 -4.76 2.56 -0.31
N LEU A 47 -4.26 3.77 -0.04
CA LEU A 47 -3.33 4.47 -0.91
C LEU A 47 -2.03 3.68 -1.11
N ARG A 48 -1.42 3.22 0.00
CA ARG A 48 -0.20 2.41 -0.02
C ARG A 48 -0.40 1.12 -0.81
N THR A 49 -1.53 0.47 -0.61
CA THR A 49 -1.84 -0.81 -1.25
C THR A 49 -2.02 -0.65 -2.75
N ARG A 50 -2.77 0.37 -3.19
CA ARG A 50 -2.93 0.74 -4.61
C ARG A 50 -1.57 0.98 -5.27
N TYR A 51 -0.70 1.73 -4.61
CA TYR A 51 0.64 2.03 -5.12
C TYR A 51 1.51 0.80 -5.29
N VAL A 52 1.56 -0.07 -4.27
CA VAL A 52 2.30 -1.34 -4.35
C VAL A 52 1.82 -2.15 -5.55
N LEU A 53 0.50 -2.25 -5.78
CA LEU A 53 -0.04 -2.96 -6.93
C LEU A 53 0.30 -2.32 -8.27
N ALA A 54 0.31 -0.99 -8.34
CA ALA A 54 0.65 -0.26 -9.56
C ALA A 54 2.10 -0.46 -10.02
N ALA A 55 3.01 -0.78 -9.09
CA ALA A 55 4.46 -0.80 -9.35
C ALA A 55 5.15 -2.16 -9.15
N ILE A 56 4.47 -3.17 -8.61
CA ILE A 56 5.10 -4.48 -8.32
C ILE A 56 5.49 -5.24 -9.62
N PRO A 57 6.76 -5.65 -9.78
CA PRO A 57 7.22 -6.43 -10.92
C PRO A 57 7.05 -7.94 -10.71
N ASP A 58 7.04 -8.69 -11.82
CA ASP A 58 6.89 -10.15 -11.82
C ASP A 58 8.05 -10.86 -11.12
N GLU A 59 9.27 -10.33 -11.24
CA GLU A 59 10.47 -10.87 -10.61
C GLU A 59 10.35 -10.96 -9.08
N HIS A 60 9.57 -10.07 -8.46
CA HIS A 60 9.35 -10.09 -7.02
C HIS A 60 8.39 -11.22 -6.61
N ILE A 61 7.38 -11.49 -7.43
CA ILE A 61 6.43 -12.59 -7.23
C ILE A 61 7.15 -13.93 -7.40
N GLU A 62 8.00 -14.04 -8.43
CA GLU A 62 8.87 -15.21 -8.65
C GLU A 62 9.76 -15.49 -7.46
N ALA A 63 10.41 -14.46 -6.92
CA ALA A 63 11.30 -14.60 -5.77
C ALA A 63 10.57 -15.11 -4.53
N LEU A 64 9.34 -14.66 -4.28
CA LEU A 64 8.51 -15.17 -3.18
C LEU A 64 8.16 -16.66 -3.37
N PHE A 65 7.75 -17.07 -4.59
CA PHE A 65 7.51 -18.48 -4.88
C PHE A 65 8.79 -19.32 -4.72
N LYS A 66 9.93 -18.82 -5.20
CA LYS A 66 11.21 -19.52 -5.12
C LYS A 66 11.64 -19.71 -3.66
N PHE A 67 11.48 -18.68 -2.83
CA PHE A 67 11.78 -18.75 -1.39
C PHE A 67 10.88 -19.75 -0.65
N SER A 68 9.59 -19.81 -1.01
CA SER A 68 8.64 -20.73 -0.37
C SER A 68 8.96 -22.21 -0.59
N LYS A 69 9.71 -22.54 -1.66
CA LYS A 69 10.09 -23.92 -2.02
C LYS A 69 11.47 -24.34 -1.50
N GLN A 70 12.19 -23.45 -0.81
CA GLN A 70 13.52 -23.80 -0.30
C GLN A 70 13.40 -24.79 0.87
N ASP A 71 14.29 -25.76 0.93
CA ASP A 71 14.41 -26.61 2.11
C ASP A 71 15.19 -25.85 3.19
N VAL A 72 14.47 -25.14 4.06
CA VAL A 72 15.09 -24.42 5.16
C VAL A 72 15.00 -25.28 6.41
N THR A 73 16.00 -26.14 6.56
CA THR A 73 16.20 -27.05 7.70
C THR A 73 16.37 -26.33 9.06
N THR A 74 16.34 -24.99 9.10
CA THR A 74 16.47 -24.19 10.32
C THR A 74 15.14 -23.51 10.71
N ASN A 75 14.68 -23.76 11.94
CA ASN A 75 13.41 -23.27 12.51
C ASN A 75 13.14 -21.76 12.40
N LEU A 76 14.15 -20.93 12.13
CA LEU A 76 14.02 -19.46 12.10
C LEU A 76 13.26 -18.94 10.88
N TRP A 77 13.32 -19.64 9.75
CA TRP A 77 12.79 -19.17 8.46
C TRP A 77 11.49 -19.86 8.05
N ALA A 78 11.17 -21.01 8.65
CA ALA A 78 9.97 -21.77 8.34
C ALA A 78 8.66 -20.94 8.39
N PRO A 79 8.46 -20.00 9.35
CA PRO A 79 7.27 -19.12 9.33
C PRO A 79 7.21 -18.19 8.12
N TYR A 80 8.36 -17.66 7.69
CA TYR A 80 8.48 -16.73 6.57
C TYR A 80 8.23 -17.38 5.21
N GLN A 81 8.54 -18.68 5.06
CA GLN A 81 8.27 -19.40 3.81
C GLN A 81 6.78 -19.53 3.55
N ARG A 82 6.02 -19.80 4.61
CA ARG A 82 4.55 -19.82 4.55
C ARG A 82 4.03 -18.46 4.11
N GLU A 83 4.46 -17.40 4.79
CA GLU A 83 4.10 -16.01 4.49
C GLU A 83 4.41 -15.60 3.05
N ALA A 84 5.58 -15.99 2.55
CA ALA A 84 5.98 -15.71 1.18
C ALA A 84 5.07 -16.41 0.16
N LEU A 85 4.75 -17.69 0.35
CA LEU A 85 3.85 -18.43 -0.54
C LEU A 85 2.49 -17.74 -0.67
N LEU A 86 1.94 -17.32 0.46
CA LEU A 86 0.63 -16.69 0.56
C LEU A 86 0.62 -15.32 -0.11
N THR A 87 1.67 -14.54 0.13
CA THR A 87 1.86 -13.23 -0.49
C THR A 87 2.00 -13.35 -2.00
N ALA A 88 2.80 -14.32 -2.47
CA ALA A 88 3.00 -14.58 -3.89
C ALA A 88 1.67 -14.91 -4.58
N CYS A 89 0.89 -15.83 -4.00
CA CYS A 89 -0.40 -16.23 -4.53
C CYS A 89 -1.41 -15.07 -4.51
N TRP A 90 -1.41 -14.26 -3.46
CA TRP A 90 -2.27 -13.09 -3.33
C TRP A 90 -1.99 -12.03 -4.38
N VAL A 91 -0.73 -11.63 -4.53
CA VAL A 91 -0.31 -10.62 -5.50
C VAL A 91 -0.51 -11.12 -6.94
N ALA A 92 -0.12 -12.37 -7.22
CA ALA A 92 -0.33 -12.99 -8.53
C ALA A 92 -1.83 -13.03 -8.90
N GLY A 93 -2.67 -13.33 -7.91
CA GLY A 93 -4.13 -13.23 -8.01
C GLY A 93 -4.57 -11.80 -8.31
N LEU A 94 -4.20 -10.82 -7.45
CA LEU A 94 -4.51 -9.39 -7.60
C LEU A 94 -4.31 -8.84 -9.00
N LEU A 95 -3.26 -9.32 -9.65
CA LEU A 95 -2.83 -8.87 -10.96
C LEU A 95 -3.30 -9.79 -12.11
N LYS A 96 -3.98 -10.92 -11.87
CA LYS A 96 -4.28 -11.95 -12.90
C LYS A 96 -3.03 -12.40 -13.68
N LYS A 97 -1.91 -12.60 -13.00
CA LYS A 97 -0.64 -12.99 -13.63
C LYS A 97 -0.62 -14.48 -14.00
N ARG A 98 -1.14 -14.79 -15.20
CA ARG A 98 -1.35 -16.18 -15.67
C ARG A 98 -0.08 -17.04 -15.68
N GLN A 99 1.10 -16.45 -15.84
CA GLN A 99 2.36 -17.21 -15.80
C GLN A 99 2.62 -17.89 -14.44
N PHE A 100 2.08 -17.34 -13.35
CA PHE A 100 2.19 -17.92 -12.00
C PHE A 100 1.06 -18.89 -11.67
N LEU A 101 0.07 -19.02 -12.57
CA LEU A 101 -1.07 -19.90 -12.39
C LEU A 101 -0.66 -21.36 -12.07
N PRO A 102 0.33 -21.98 -12.73
CA PRO A 102 0.74 -23.34 -12.39
C PRO A 102 1.25 -23.46 -10.94
N GLN A 103 2.03 -22.49 -10.46
CA GLN A 103 2.58 -22.46 -9.11
C GLN A 103 1.49 -22.23 -8.06
N VAL A 104 0.51 -21.36 -8.36
CA VAL A 104 -0.68 -21.16 -7.52
C VAL A 104 -1.48 -22.45 -7.42
N LYS A 105 -1.71 -23.15 -8.55
CA LYS A 105 -2.43 -24.43 -8.59
C LYS A 105 -1.73 -25.53 -7.78
N GLU A 106 -0.43 -25.67 -7.97
CA GLU A 106 0.41 -26.60 -7.20
C GLU A 106 0.33 -26.31 -5.71
N ALA A 107 0.45 -25.05 -5.32
CA ALA A 107 0.40 -24.63 -3.92
C ALA A 107 -0.97 -24.90 -3.27
N ILE A 108 -2.07 -24.78 -4.02
CA ILE A 108 -3.40 -25.19 -3.56
C ILE A 108 -3.43 -26.69 -3.31
N LEU A 109 -3.02 -27.51 -4.28
CA LEU A 109 -3.13 -28.98 -4.20
C LEU A 109 -2.22 -29.64 -3.16
N THR A 110 -1.09 -29.00 -2.85
CA THR A 110 -0.07 -29.54 -1.93
C THR A 110 -0.18 -28.99 -0.50
N ALA A 111 -1.15 -28.12 -0.23
CA ALA A 111 -1.34 -27.51 1.08
C ALA A 111 -1.86 -28.54 2.11
N ASN A 112 -1.04 -28.87 3.10
CA ASN A 112 -1.39 -29.78 4.20
C ASN A 112 -2.48 -29.19 5.13
N ASP A 113 -3.22 -30.01 5.89
CA ASP A 113 -4.45 -29.62 6.62
C ASP A 113 -4.28 -28.43 7.59
N HIS A 114 -3.09 -28.23 8.15
CA HIS A 114 -2.74 -27.10 9.05
C HIS A 114 -2.37 -25.81 8.31
N ILE A 115 -2.17 -25.88 6.99
CA ILE A 115 -1.84 -24.74 6.12
C ILE A 115 -3.05 -23.86 5.89
N PHE A 116 -4.25 -24.32 6.30
CA PHE A 116 -5.51 -23.57 6.45
C PHE A 116 -5.71 -22.50 5.37
N PHE A 117 -6.50 -22.85 4.36
CA PHE A 117 -7.56 -22.02 3.79
C PHE A 117 -7.61 -20.55 4.29
N SER A 118 -6.59 -19.79 3.91
CA SER A 118 -6.55 -18.36 4.21
C SER A 118 -7.66 -17.72 3.41
N PRO A 119 -8.39 -16.76 3.99
CA PRO A 119 -9.21 -15.85 3.21
C PRO A 119 -8.47 -15.34 1.96
N ALA A 120 -7.14 -15.21 1.94
CA ALA A 120 -6.35 -14.90 0.75
C ALA A 120 -6.54 -15.83 -0.48
N TRP A 121 -6.73 -17.15 -0.31
CA TRP A 121 -6.92 -18.09 -1.45
C TRP A 121 -8.35 -18.05 -1.97
N LEU A 122 -9.31 -17.97 -1.05
CA LEU A 122 -10.73 -17.73 -1.38
C LEU A 122 -10.90 -16.38 -2.07
N SER A 123 -10.21 -15.35 -1.59
CA SER A 123 -10.12 -14.06 -2.23
C SER A 123 -9.46 -14.16 -3.61
N ALA A 124 -8.42 -14.96 -3.83
CA ALA A 124 -7.86 -15.16 -5.17
C ALA A 124 -8.87 -15.80 -6.15
N LEU A 125 -9.71 -16.72 -5.70
CA LEU A 125 -10.83 -17.25 -6.49
C LEU A 125 -11.90 -16.16 -6.77
N PHE A 126 -12.34 -15.46 -5.72
CA PHE A 126 -13.50 -14.59 -5.75
C PHE A 126 -13.24 -13.19 -6.30
N LEU A 127 -12.01 -12.72 -6.22
CA LEU A 127 -11.69 -11.37 -6.65
C LEU A 127 -11.39 -11.32 -8.13
N TYR A 128 -10.91 -12.40 -8.76
CA TYR A 128 -10.32 -12.31 -10.10
C TYR A 128 -11.04 -13.06 -11.20
N ASN A 129 -11.99 -13.95 -10.86
CA ASN A 129 -12.77 -14.66 -11.86
C ASN A 129 -11.88 -15.32 -12.95
N ASP A 130 -10.71 -15.85 -12.57
CA ASP A 130 -9.91 -16.65 -13.51
C ASP A 130 -10.49 -18.07 -13.49
N GLU A 131 -11.33 -18.36 -14.48
CA GLU A 131 -12.02 -19.64 -14.64
C GLU A 131 -11.08 -20.84 -14.56
N SER A 132 -9.81 -20.66 -14.93
CA SER A 132 -8.81 -21.73 -14.92
C SER A 132 -8.42 -22.22 -13.52
N LEU A 133 -8.67 -21.44 -12.47
CA LEU A 133 -8.42 -21.84 -11.07
C LEU A 133 -9.55 -22.69 -10.48
N ILE A 134 -10.75 -22.61 -11.05
CA ILE A 134 -11.95 -23.26 -10.54
C ILE A 134 -11.76 -24.78 -10.41
N PRO A 135 -11.29 -25.52 -11.44
CA PRO A 135 -11.16 -26.98 -11.34
C PRO A 135 -10.15 -27.42 -10.28
N THR A 136 -9.04 -26.69 -10.13
CA THR A 136 -8.01 -27.01 -9.14
C THR A 136 -8.54 -26.83 -7.72
N LEU A 137 -9.27 -25.75 -7.49
CA LEU A 137 -9.92 -25.52 -6.21
C LEU A 137 -10.94 -26.61 -5.92
N GLN A 138 -11.78 -26.98 -6.89
CA GLN A 138 -12.73 -28.10 -6.78
C GLN A 138 -12.05 -29.41 -6.38
N THR A 139 -10.94 -29.77 -7.03
CA THR A 139 -10.19 -31.00 -6.71
C THR A 139 -9.71 -31.02 -5.27
N TYR A 140 -9.07 -29.94 -4.82
CA TYR A 140 -8.59 -29.82 -3.43
C TYR A 140 -9.76 -29.95 -2.44
N ILE A 141 -10.78 -29.13 -2.65
CA ILE A 141 -12.03 -29.10 -1.90
C ILE A 141 -12.61 -30.52 -1.76
N ASN A 142 -12.82 -31.24 -2.87
CA ASN A 142 -13.38 -32.61 -2.88
C ASN A 142 -12.51 -33.64 -2.13
N GLN A 143 -11.18 -33.52 -2.20
CA GLN A 143 -10.25 -34.43 -1.54
C GLN A 143 -10.35 -34.36 0.00
N TYR A 144 -10.71 -33.19 0.55
CA TYR A 144 -10.62 -32.91 1.98
C TYR A 144 -11.99 -32.74 2.67
N ILE A 145 -13.11 -33.14 2.05
CA ILE A 145 -14.47 -32.94 2.62
C ILE A 145 -15.34 -34.20 2.75
N GLU A 146 -14.75 -35.39 2.62
CA GLU A 146 -15.45 -36.63 2.94
C GLU A 146 -15.78 -36.81 4.45
N PRO A 147 -16.86 -37.54 4.80
CA PRO A 147 -17.55 -37.44 6.10
C PRO A 147 -16.81 -38.04 7.30
N GLN A 148 -15.64 -38.67 7.13
CA GLN A 148 -15.06 -39.53 8.17
C GLN A 148 -14.09 -38.84 9.13
N TYR A 149 -13.67 -37.59 8.87
CA TYR A 149 -12.76 -36.88 9.78
C TYR A 149 -13.52 -35.89 10.67
N TYR A 150 -14.02 -36.38 11.80
CA TYR A 150 -14.82 -35.64 12.80
C TYR A 150 -14.17 -34.40 13.46
N ASN A 151 -13.03 -33.90 12.94
CA ASN A 151 -12.37 -32.67 13.37
C ASN A 151 -12.59 -31.47 12.41
N TYR A 152 -13.46 -31.59 11.41
CA TYR A 152 -13.82 -30.56 10.40
C TYR A 152 -14.56 -29.30 10.91
N ARG A 153 -14.32 -28.83 12.14
CA ARG A 153 -14.91 -27.56 12.64
C ARG A 153 -14.26 -26.28 12.00
N ASN A 154 -13.91 -26.30 10.69
CA ASN A 154 -12.82 -25.51 10.07
C ASN A 154 -13.21 -24.44 9.01
N ALA A 155 -12.58 -23.27 9.09
CA ALA A 155 -12.94 -21.96 8.49
C ALA A 155 -13.63 -21.92 7.11
N ALA A 156 -14.95 -21.71 6.98
CA ALA A 156 -16.08 -22.21 7.76
C ALA A 156 -17.30 -22.27 6.81
N THR A 157 -17.84 -23.42 6.42
CA THR A 157 -17.11 -24.65 6.05
C THR A 157 -16.64 -24.44 4.60
N GLN A 158 -15.37 -24.02 4.51
CA GLN A 158 -14.57 -23.59 3.36
C GLN A 158 -15.27 -22.76 2.26
N ALA A 159 -15.28 -21.42 2.32
CA ALA A 159 -16.38 -20.64 2.91
C ALA A 159 -17.29 -20.01 1.82
N VAL A 160 -18.54 -20.40 1.57
CA VAL A 160 -19.33 -21.58 1.98
C VAL A 160 -19.50 -22.46 0.74
N TYR A 161 -18.48 -23.27 0.56
CA TYR A 161 -18.07 -24.05 -0.62
C TYR A 161 -17.70 -23.30 -1.89
N ALA A 162 -16.80 -22.32 -1.73
CA ALA A 162 -16.43 -21.36 -2.77
C ALA A 162 -17.66 -20.62 -3.32
N LEU A 163 -18.53 -20.26 -2.38
CA LEU A 163 -19.91 -19.74 -2.50
C LEU A 163 -20.63 -20.37 -3.68
N ARG A 164 -20.72 -21.69 -3.47
CA ARG A 164 -21.22 -22.79 -4.31
C ARG A 164 -20.71 -22.77 -5.74
N LEU A 165 -19.39 -22.58 -5.83
CA LEU A 165 -18.55 -22.51 -7.03
C LEU A 165 -18.92 -21.36 -7.96
N TRP A 166 -19.13 -20.21 -7.31
CA TRP A 166 -19.56 -18.93 -7.88
C TRP A 166 -21.02 -18.90 -8.30
N ASP A 167 -21.83 -19.53 -7.47
CA ASP A 167 -23.21 -19.85 -7.81
C ASP A 167 -23.28 -20.68 -9.12
N ASN A 168 -22.19 -21.43 -9.34
CA ASN A 168 -21.84 -22.50 -10.29
C ASN A 168 -21.52 -22.15 -11.75
N GLN A 169 -22.20 -21.18 -12.31
CA GLN A 169 -22.31 -20.99 -13.76
C GLN A 169 -22.95 -19.61 -14.00
N HIS A 170 -22.76 -18.72 -13.01
CA HIS A 170 -23.13 -17.30 -12.93
C HIS A 170 -24.61 -16.92 -12.79
N GLN A 171 -25.54 -17.82 -12.48
CA GLN A 171 -26.96 -17.38 -12.43
C GLN A 171 -27.67 -17.51 -11.08
N THR A 172 -26.95 -17.43 -9.95
CA THR A 172 -27.46 -16.81 -8.69
C THR A 172 -26.56 -15.65 -8.18
N ASN A 173 -26.85 -15.16 -6.95
CA ASN A 173 -26.34 -13.95 -6.29
C ASN A 173 -25.72 -14.28 -4.91
N TYR A 174 -24.40 -14.51 -4.94
CA TYR A 174 -23.38 -14.79 -3.91
C TYR A 174 -23.75 -15.73 -2.76
N ALA A 175 -24.20 -16.92 -3.17
CA ALA A 175 -24.62 -18.05 -2.35
C ALA A 175 -25.59 -17.60 -1.26
N LYS A 176 -26.69 -17.08 -1.82
CA LYS A 176 -27.76 -16.25 -1.26
C LYS A 176 -27.47 -15.77 0.16
N ALA A 177 -26.45 -14.91 0.20
CA ALA A 177 -26.03 -14.01 1.26
C ALA A 177 -25.88 -14.67 2.65
N TYR A 178 -25.39 -15.91 2.64
CA TYR A 178 -24.95 -16.63 3.84
C TYR A 178 -26.11 -17.08 4.76
N SER A 179 -27.30 -17.34 4.18
CA SER A 179 -28.49 -17.91 4.83
C SER A 179 -28.30 -19.40 5.21
N GLN A 180 -28.76 -19.93 6.35
CA GLN A 180 -29.47 -19.35 7.48
C GLN A 180 -29.08 -20.18 8.74
N TYR A 181 -28.07 -19.67 9.44
CA TYR A 181 -27.64 -19.91 10.83
C TYR A 181 -27.72 -21.34 11.38
N ASP A 182 -26.61 -22.07 11.32
CA ASP A 182 -25.68 -22.04 12.47
C ASP A 182 -24.22 -21.68 12.09
N MET A 183 -24.00 -20.47 11.54
CA MET A 183 -22.68 -19.96 11.16
C MET A 183 -22.30 -18.77 12.05
N HIS A 184 -21.08 -18.79 12.61
CA HIS A 184 -20.60 -17.75 13.52
C HIS A 184 -20.58 -16.37 12.79
N LEU A 185 -21.33 -15.37 13.29
CA LEU A 185 -21.45 -14.00 12.76
C LEU A 185 -20.13 -13.40 12.23
N ARG A 186 -19.03 -13.71 12.92
CA ARG A 186 -17.66 -13.30 12.61
C ARG A 186 -17.17 -13.71 11.21
N ILE A 187 -17.64 -14.82 10.65
CA ILE A 187 -17.18 -15.34 9.35
C ILE A 187 -17.77 -14.52 8.20
N LYS A 188 -19.07 -14.24 8.25
CA LYS A 188 -19.76 -13.40 7.27
C LYS A 188 -19.12 -12.02 7.19
N THR A 189 -18.91 -11.41 8.35
CA THR A 189 -18.22 -10.11 8.46
C THR A 189 -16.85 -10.13 7.79
N ASN A 190 -16.09 -11.21 7.92
CA ASN A 190 -14.76 -11.30 7.31
C ASN A 190 -14.82 -11.43 5.77
N LEU A 191 -15.78 -12.18 5.20
CA LEU A 191 -15.93 -12.32 3.75
C LEU A 191 -16.42 -11.03 3.09
N ASP A 192 -17.44 -10.39 3.66
CA ASP A 192 -17.96 -9.11 3.15
C ASP A 192 -16.86 -8.03 3.16
N GLN A 193 -16.06 -8.00 4.23
CA GLN A 193 -14.93 -7.08 4.33
C GLN A 193 -13.87 -7.39 3.27
N VAL A 194 -13.52 -8.64 3.04
CA VAL A 194 -12.54 -9.04 2.03
C VAL A 194 -12.93 -8.57 0.63
N LEU A 195 -14.18 -8.82 0.23
CA LEU A 195 -14.70 -8.47 -1.10
C LEU A 195 -14.68 -6.95 -1.26
N ARG A 196 -15.27 -6.24 -0.30
CA ARG A 196 -15.33 -4.78 -0.29
C ARG A 196 -13.95 -4.14 -0.31
N VAL A 197 -13.02 -4.62 0.52
CA VAL A 197 -11.66 -4.04 0.61
C VAL A 197 -10.89 -4.25 -0.69
N SER A 198 -11.10 -5.37 -1.35
CA SER A 198 -10.44 -5.65 -2.62
C SER A 198 -11.02 -4.88 -3.80
N GLU A 199 -12.33 -4.60 -3.78
CA GLU A 199 -12.97 -3.64 -4.70
C GLU A 199 -12.42 -2.22 -4.48
N ILE A 200 -12.27 -1.80 -3.22
CA ILE A 200 -11.69 -0.49 -2.87
C ILE A 200 -10.22 -0.43 -3.31
N ILE A 201 -9.40 -1.44 -3.00
CA ILE A 201 -8.00 -1.50 -3.39
C ILE A 201 -7.86 -1.46 -4.92
N ARG A 202 -8.75 -2.12 -5.67
CA ARG A 202 -8.72 -2.07 -7.15
C ARG A 202 -9.46 -0.87 -7.74
N ALA A 203 -10.08 -0.06 -6.91
CA ALA A 203 -10.91 1.07 -7.32
C ALA A 203 -11.99 0.67 -8.37
N ASN A 204 -12.55 -0.53 -8.26
CA ASN A 204 -13.49 -1.14 -9.22
C ASN A 204 -13.05 -1.06 -10.70
N ILE A 205 -11.74 -1.05 -10.96
CA ILE A 205 -11.21 -1.10 -12.31
C ILE A 205 -11.54 -2.47 -12.92
N ASP A 206 -12.27 -2.49 -14.03
CA ASP A 206 -12.38 -3.67 -14.86
C ASP A 206 -11.12 -3.84 -15.73
N PHE A 207 -10.59 -5.07 -15.81
CA PHE A 207 -9.37 -5.40 -16.55
C PHE A 207 -9.31 -6.88 -16.95
N THR A 208 -8.74 -7.11 -18.13
CA THR A 208 -8.42 -8.45 -18.64
C THR A 208 -6.98 -8.83 -18.29
N TYR A 209 -6.05 -7.89 -18.37
CA TYR A 209 -4.61 -8.13 -18.18
C TYR A 209 -4.02 -7.32 -17.04
N SER A 210 -2.99 -7.85 -16.38
CA SER A 210 -2.33 -7.21 -15.24
C SER A 210 -1.90 -5.77 -15.50
N TRP A 211 -1.30 -5.53 -16.67
CA TRP A 211 -0.76 -4.23 -17.03
C TRP A 211 -1.85 -3.16 -17.14
N GLN A 212 -3.09 -3.54 -17.50
CA GLN A 212 -4.22 -2.62 -17.58
C GLN A 212 -4.61 -2.12 -16.19
N LEU A 213 -4.69 -3.02 -15.20
CA LEU A 213 -4.93 -2.64 -13.80
C LEU A 213 -3.81 -1.73 -13.30
N GLN A 214 -2.54 -2.11 -13.53
CA GLN A 214 -1.39 -1.36 -13.05
C GLN A 214 -1.34 0.06 -13.62
N GLN A 215 -1.57 0.21 -14.94
CA GLN A 215 -1.63 1.52 -15.58
C GLN A 215 -2.79 2.36 -15.06
N ARG A 216 -3.99 1.78 -14.91
CA ARG A 216 -5.15 2.52 -14.39
C ARG A 216 -5.00 2.90 -12.92
N LEU A 217 -4.43 2.02 -12.09
CA LEU A 217 -4.10 2.37 -10.70
C LEU A 217 -3.05 3.47 -10.65
N LYS A 218 -2.03 3.43 -11.51
CA LYS A 218 -1.05 4.50 -11.63
C LYS A 218 -1.71 5.83 -12.00
N THR A 219 -2.53 5.86 -13.04
CA THR A 219 -3.29 7.07 -13.43
C THR A 219 -4.18 7.57 -12.29
N LEU A 220 -4.89 6.67 -11.59
CA LEU A 220 -5.69 7.04 -10.43
C LEU A 220 -4.81 7.68 -9.35
N LEU A 221 -3.70 7.05 -8.97
CA LEU A 221 -2.81 7.60 -7.95
C LEU A 221 -2.21 8.95 -8.38
N ASP A 222 -1.78 9.08 -9.63
CA ASP A 222 -1.23 10.32 -10.18
C ASP A 222 -2.25 11.46 -10.16
N GLU A 223 -3.53 11.17 -10.42
CA GLU A 223 -4.60 12.16 -10.43
C GLU A 223 -5.14 12.48 -9.03
N THR A 224 -5.11 11.53 -8.10
CA THR A 224 -5.95 11.60 -6.90
C THR A 224 -5.17 11.67 -5.59
N THR A 225 -3.86 11.40 -5.62
CA THR A 225 -3.02 11.54 -4.43
C THR A 225 -2.85 13.01 -4.10
N THR A 226 -3.01 13.36 -2.82
CA THR A 226 -2.74 14.71 -2.35
C THR A 226 -1.22 14.96 -2.27
N PRO A 227 -0.76 16.20 -2.47
CA PRO A 227 0.65 16.54 -2.26
C PRO A 227 1.16 16.14 -0.87
N SER A 228 0.35 16.32 0.18
CA SER A 228 0.68 15.94 1.55
C SER A 228 0.91 14.43 1.67
N ASP A 229 0.00 13.59 1.17
CA ASP A 229 0.13 12.13 1.22
C ASP A 229 1.38 11.62 0.51
N TYR A 230 1.67 12.18 -0.67
CA TYR A 230 2.87 11.86 -1.43
C TYR A 230 4.13 12.20 -0.62
N CYS A 231 4.17 13.41 -0.07
CA CYS A 231 5.27 13.93 0.72
C CYS A 231 5.46 13.24 2.09
N HIS A 232 4.38 12.76 2.72
CA HIS A 232 4.44 11.90 3.90
C HIS A 232 5.06 10.53 3.62
N GLY A 233 5.44 10.27 2.37
CA GLY A 233 6.11 9.05 1.95
C GLY A 233 5.15 7.88 1.82
N LEU A 234 3.83 8.12 1.76
CA LEU A 234 2.85 7.05 1.58
C LEU A 234 3.04 6.33 0.25
N LEU A 235 3.62 6.99 -0.75
CA LEU A 235 3.97 6.42 -2.06
C LEU A 235 5.46 6.12 -2.25
N THR A 236 6.23 5.94 -1.17
CA THR A 236 7.65 5.55 -1.28
C THR A 236 7.81 4.09 -1.72
N SER A 237 8.71 3.81 -2.67
CA SER A 237 9.03 2.42 -2.99
C SER A 237 9.63 1.71 -1.76
N PRO A 238 9.15 0.51 -1.40
CA PRO A 238 9.77 -0.26 -0.33
C PRO A 238 11.21 -0.60 -0.70
N ILE A 239 12.11 -0.57 0.28
CA ILE A 239 13.50 -0.99 0.08
C ILE A 239 13.51 -2.52 -0.03
N ILE A 240 13.86 -3.03 -1.21
CA ILE A 240 13.97 -4.47 -1.49
C ILE A 240 15.42 -4.75 -1.84
N ARG A 241 16.17 -5.30 -0.87
CA ARG A 241 17.58 -5.61 -1.05
C ARG A 241 17.79 -6.89 -1.86
N THR A 242 18.97 -7.02 -2.45
CA THR A 242 19.44 -8.32 -2.89
C THR A 242 19.59 -9.27 -1.70
N TYR A 243 19.59 -10.58 -1.95
CA TYR A 243 19.73 -11.55 -0.88
C TYR A 243 21.02 -11.35 -0.06
N ALA A 244 22.15 -11.09 -0.73
CA ALA A 244 23.45 -10.88 -0.09
C ALA A 244 23.45 -9.63 0.82
N GLU A 245 22.98 -8.50 0.31
CA GLU A 245 22.86 -7.26 1.07
C GLU A 245 21.92 -7.41 2.28
N GLY A 246 20.78 -8.06 2.09
CA GLY A 246 19.81 -8.30 3.16
C GLY A 246 20.37 -9.23 4.24
N GLN A 247 21.12 -10.27 3.88
CA GLN A 247 21.79 -11.12 4.85
C GLN A 247 22.84 -10.36 5.66
N GLN A 248 23.66 -9.54 4.99
CA GLN A 248 24.64 -8.70 5.67
C GLN A 248 23.95 -7.74 6.65
N ALA A 249 22.90 -7.05 6.20
CA ALA A 249 22.11 -6.13 7.04
C ALA A 249 21.47 -6.85 8.24
N HIS A 250 20.94 -8.06 8.04
CA HIS A 250 20.32 -8.87 9.09
C HIS A 250 21.33 -9.33 10.15
N VAL A 251 22.51 -9.79 9.74
CA VAL A 251 23.60 -10.16 10.64
C VAL A 251 24.05 -8.94 11.45
N SER A 252 24.25 -7.80 10.79
CA SER A 252 24.60 -6.54 11.47
C SER A 252 23.53 -6.11 12.47
N TRP A 253 22.25 -6.22 12.12
CA TRP A 253 21.14 -5.92 13.04
C TRP A 253 21.11 -6.84 14.26
N TRP A 254 21.25 -8.16 14.06
CA TRP A 254 21.30 -9.13 15.17
C TRP A 254 22.49 -8.90 16.09
N TRP A 255 23.68 -8.64 15.54
CA TRP A 255 24.84 -8.29 16.34
C TRP A 255 24.63 -7.01 17.15
N ASN A 256 23.97 -6.01 16.58
CA ASN A 256 23.64 -4.78 17.30
C ASN A 256 22.59 -5.02 18.39
N LEU A 257 21.61 -5.89 18.15
CA LEU A 257 20.61 -6.27 19.15
C LEU A 257 21.25 -7.04 20.31
N GLU A 258 22.10 -8.02 20.03
CA GLU A 258 22.83 -8.79 21.06
C GLU A 258 23.79 -7.89 21.84
N LYS A 259 24.49 -6.95 21.18
CA LYS A 259 25.27 -5.91 21.87
C LYS A 259 24.38 -5.09 22.82
N ARG A 260 23.22 -4.60 22.37
CA ARG A 260 22.28 -3.84 23.21
C ARG A 260 21.74 -4.66 24.39
N LYS A 261 21.41 -5.93 24.19
CA LYS A 261 20.98 -6.83 25.28
C LYS A 261 22.09 -7.04 26.29
N ALA A 262 23.31 -7.33 25.82
CA ALA A 262 24.47 -7.46 26.69
C ALA A 262 24.70 -6.17 27.49
N GLN A 263 24.61 -4.99 26.87
CA GLN A 263 24.72 -3.69 27.54
C GLN A 263 23.65 -3.49 28.63
N TYR A 264 22.39 -3.83 28.34
CA TYR A 264 21.31 -3.74 29.31
C TYR A 264 21.54 -4.68 30.51
N LEU A 265 22.15 -5.84 30.28
CA LEU A 265 22.44 -6.84 31.31
C LEU A 265 23.73 -6.56 32.09
N THR A 266 24.74 -5.90 31.49
CA THR A 266 26.07 -5.70 32.09
C THR A 266 26.38 -4.26 32.48
N GLY A 267 25.54 -3.28 32.08
CA GLY A 267 25.69 -1.86 32.43
C GLY A 267 26.87 -1.14 31.76
N GLN A 268 27.60 -1.79 30.84
CA GLN A 268 28.71 -1.18 30.13
C GLN A 268 28.24 -0.51 28.83
N THR A 269 28.53 0.78 28.66
CA THR A 269 28.37 1.49 27.38
C THR A 269 29.43 1.02 26.39
N ALA A 270 29.04 0.27 25.36
CA ALA A 270 29.90 0.04 24.19
C ALA A 270 29.48 0.99 23.06
N ASP A 271 30.48 1.47 22.31
CA ASP A 271 30.33 2.43 21.20
C ASP A 271 29.19 2.02 20.27
N ILE A 272 28.22 2.92 20.15
CA ILE A 272 27.05 2.74 19.29
C ILE A 272 27.56 2.79 17.85
N PRO A 273 27.28 1.79 17.01
CA PRO A 273 27.60 1.90 15.60
C PRO A 273 26.86 3.09 15.00
N ASP A 274 27.54 3.79 14.11
CA ASP A 274 27.18 5.11 13.61
C ASP A 274 25.73 5.18 13.11
N LYS A 275 25.17 6.39 13.15
CA LYS A 275 23.76 6.70 12.85
C LYS A 275 23.29 6.13 11.50
N GLU A 276 24.21 5.96 10.54
CA GLU A 276 24.00 5.32 9.24
C GLU A 276 23.43 3.89 9.34
N SER A 277 23.79 3.13 10.39
CA SER A 277 23.27 1.77 10.60
C SER A 277 21.77 1.72 10.97
N LEU A 278 21.21 2.84 11.43
CA LEU A 278 19.77 3.02 11.70
C LEU A 278 19.02 3.63 10.51
N GLU A 279 19.71 4.35 9.62
CA GLU A 279 19.11 4.94 8.41
C GLU A 279 18.72 3.87 7.37
N HIS A 280 19.24 2.65 7.51
CA HIS A 280 18.81 1.49 6.71
C HIS A 280 17.53 0.79 7.21
N HIS A 281 16.81 1.35 8.18
CA HIS A 281 15.49 0.80 8.49
C HIS A 281 14.53 1.04 7.31
N PRO A 282 13.82 0.01 6.79
CA PRO A 282 12.87 0.17 5.69
C PRO A 282 11.66 1.07 6.01
N GLN A 283 11.62 1.64 7.22
CA GLN A 283 10.61 2.57 7.73
C GLN A 283 11.23 3.86 8.29
N ALA A 284 12.53 4.10 8.10
CA ALA A 284 13.13 5.38 8.43
C ALA A 284 12.60 6.40 7.42
N LEU A 285 11.42 6.95 7.71
CA LEU A 285 10.96 8.19 7.12
C LEU A 285 12.01 9.23 7.51
N VAL A 286 12.97 9.49 6.63
CA VAL A 286 13.94 10.57 6.80
C VAL A 286 13.16 11.87 6.57
N PHE A 287 12.37 12.27 7.55
CA PHE A 287 11.86 13.63 7.66
C PHE A 287 13.01 14.51 8.16
N ARG A 288 13.96 14.81 7.28
CA ARG A 288 14.83 15.97 7.45
C ARG A 288 14.37 17.05 6.49
N THR A 289 13.20 17.60 6.76
CA THR A 289 12.77 18.84 6.12
C THR A 289 13.45 19.97 6.87
N SER A 290 14.12 20.88 6.15
CA SER A 290 14.81 22.00 6.79
C SER A 290 13.82 23.09 7.26
N HIS A 291 12.55 23.03 6.82
CA HIS A 291 11.51 24.06 7.01
C HIS A 291 12.05 25.48 6.79
N ARG A 292 13.05 25.61 5.91
CA ARG A 292 13.83 26.84 5.74
C ARG A 292 13.01 27.87 5.01
N PHE A 293 12.34 27.45 3.92
CA PHE A 293 11.50 28.33 3.14
C PHE A 293 10.27 28.77 3.94
N GLU A 294 9.60 27.84 4.61
CA GLU A 294 8.49 28.11 5.52
C GLU A 294 8.89 29.11 6.62
N SER A 295 10.06 28.92 7.24
CA SER A 295 10.60 29.86 8.23
C SER A 295 10.83 31.26 7.64
N PHE A 296 11.30 31.33 6.39
CA PHE A 296 11.50 32.59 5.68
C PHE A 296 10.18 33.32 5.41
N VAL A 297 9.12 32.57 5.04
CA VAL A 297 7.77 33.10 4.88
C VAL A 297 7.24 33.68 6.19
N ARG A 298 7.41 32.98 7.32
CA ARG A 298 7.02 33.51 8.65
C ARG A 298 7.73 34.82 8.98
N GLN A 299 9.04 34.89 8.73
CA GLN A 299 9.81 36.11 8.94
C GLN A 299 9.32 37.25 8.05
N TYR A 300 9.03 36.98 6.77
CA TYR A 300 8.48 37.97 5.85
C TYR A 300 7.16 38.56 6.37
N ILE A 301 6.25 37.71 6.85
CA ILE A 301 4.93 38.15 7.37
C ILE A 301 5.09 39.03 8.62
N GLN A 302 6.04 38.71 9.50
CA GLN A 302 6.26 39.45 10.74
C GLN A 302 6.98 40.80 10.53
N ARG A 303 7.54 41.07 9.34
CA ARG A 303 8.29 42.31 9.08
C ARG A 303 7.37 43.50 8.78
N PRO A 304 7.60 44.69 9.38
CA PRO A 304 6.82 45.89 9.10
C PRO A 304 6.96 46.44 7.67
N GLN A 305 8.11 46.22 7.03
CA GLN A 305 8.42 46.71 5.67
C GLN A 305 8.50 45.54 4.67
N ARG A 306 7.39 44.83 4.47
CA ARG A 306 7.34 43.61 3.64
C ARG A 306 7.84 43.82 2.21
N ALA A 307 7.51 44.95 1.58
CA ALA A 307 7.89 45.23 0.19
C ALA A 307 9.41 45.19 -0.05
N ALA A 308 10.21 45.63 0.93
CA ALA A 308 11.67 45.64 0.82
C ALA A 308 12.29 44.22 0.86
N TYR A 309 11.57 43.23 1.38
CA TYR A 309 12.01 41.84 1.54
C TYR A 309 11.43 40.88 0.50
N LEU A 310 10.62 41.40 -0.43
CA LEU A 310 10.03 40.60 -1.50
C LEU A 310 11.09 39.95 -2.41
N PRO A 311 12.15 40.64 -2.84
CA PRO A 311 13.19 40.01 -3.68
C PRO A 311 13.87 38.82 -3.01
N GLU A 312 14.16 38.92 -1.70
CA GLU A 312 14.75 37.85 -0.93
C GLU A 312 13.78 36.68 -0.75
N LEU A 313 12.50 36.95 -0.52
CA LEU A 313 11.47 35.91 -0.45
C LEU A 313 11.35 35.15 -1.78
N ILE A 314 11.34 35.86 -2.91
CA ILE A 314 11.31 35.25 -4.25
C ILE A 314 12.56 34.39 -4.45
N LYS A 315 13.74 34.89 -4.08
CA LYS A 315 15.00 34.14 -4.16
C LYS A 315 14.93 32.83 -3.36
N GLU A 316 14.49 32.87 -2.09
CA GLU A 316 14.38 31.66 -1.27
C GLU A 316 13.32 30.69 -1.84
N THR A 317 12.22 31.21 -2.40
CA THR A 317 11.21 30.40 -3.10
C THR A 317 11.82 29.67 -4.31
N LEU A 318 12.63 30.36 -5.11
CA LEU A 318 13.35 29.79 -6.26
C LEU A 318 14.40 28.75 -5.84
N LEU A 319 15.01 28.91 -4.67
CA LEU A 319 15.99 27.97 -4.14
C LEU A 319 15.36 26.74 -3.45
N SER A 320 14.13 26.84 -2.97
CA SER A 320 13.46 25.74 -2.27
C SER A 320 13.17 24.56 -3.21
N GLN A 321 13.61 23.36 -2.84
CA GLN A 321 13.39 22.12 -3.61
C GLN A 321 12.62 21.07 -2.80
N ASP A 322 12.31 21.35 -1.54
CA ASP A 322 11.63 20.41 -0.66
C ASP A 322 10.11 20.62 -0.75
N PRO A 323 9.35 19.66 -1.32
CA PRO A 323 7.91 19.83 -1.48
C PRO A 323 7.17 19.89 -0.13
N ILE A 324 7.70 19.32 0.96
CA ILE A 324 7.10 19.48 2.29
C ILE A 324 7.25 20.93 2.77
N ASP A 325 8.43 21.52 2.58
CA ASP A 325 8.72 22.91 2.93
C ASP A 325 7.85 23.88 2.10
N LEU A 326 7.66 23.59 0.81
CA LEU A 326 6.74 24.34 -0.05
C LEU A 326 5.28 24.25 0.43
N LEU A 327 4.79 23.06 0.77
CA LEU A 327 3.42 22.86 1.27
C LEU A 327 3.21 23.56 2.62
N ALA A 328 4.15 23.44 3.55
CA ALA A 328 4.08 24.11 4.85
C ALA A 328 4.07 25.64 4.71
N ALA A 329 4.81 26.19 3.74
CA ALA A 329 4.74 27.61 3.40
C ALA A 329 3.39 28.02 2.80
N LEU A 330 2.79 27.18 1.94
CA LEU A 330 1.46 27.43 1.35
C LEU A 330 0.32 27.36 2.37
N GLU A 331 0.44 26.57 3.44
CA GLU A 331 -0.57 26.57 4.53
C GLU A 331 -0.68 27.94 5.21
N ILE A 332 0.44 28.67 5.30
CA ILE A 332 0.48 30.04 5.82
C ILE A 332 -0.26 31.01 4.89
N ASP A 333 -0.31 30.74 3.58
CA ASP A 333 -0.96 31.59 2.58
C ASP A 333 -2.44 31.85 2.88
N ILE A 334 -3.15 30.84 3.38
CA ILE A 334 -4.59 30.89 3.68
C ILE A 334 -4.92 32.07 4.59
N THR A 335 -4.02 32.40 5.54
CA THR A 335 -4.25 33.47 6.52
C THR A 335 -3.64 34.80 6.09
N TYR A 336 -2.52 34.78 5.36
CA TYR A 336 -1.68 35.97 5.20
C TYR A 336 -1.54 36.48 3.76
N CYS A 337 -2.10 35.78 2.77
CA CYS A 337 -2.06 36.14 1.35
C CYS A 337 -0.66 36.53 0.87
N LEU A 338 0.21 35.54 0.69
CA LEU A 338 1.56 35.69 0.17
C LEU A 338 1.58 36.37 -1.21
N PRO A 339 2.70 36.99 -1.59
CA PRO A 339 2.87 37.56 -2.92
C PRO A 339 2.56 36.56 -4.04
N ARG A 340 1.94 37.03 -5.12
CA ARG A 340 1.51 36.17 -6.23
C ARG A 340 2.67 35.38 -6.83
N GLU A 341 3.80 36.04 -7.06
CA GLU A 341 4.99 35.45 -7.67
C GLU A 341 5.50 34.26 -6.86
N VAL A 342 5.43 34.36 -5.53
CA VAL A 342 5.81 33.27 -4.62
C VAL A 342 4.88 32.08 -4.79
N ILE A 343 3.57 32.32 -4.81
CA ILE A 343 2.57 31.26 -5.02
C ILE A 343 2.72 30.61 -6.39
N GLU A 344 2.88 31.39 -7.46
CA GLU A 344 3.04 30.83 -8.80
C GLU A 344 4.27 29.92 -8.89
N ILE A 345 5.39 30.30 -8.29
CA ILE A 345 6.61 29.46 -8.23
C ILE A 345 6.37 28.20 -7.39
N CYS A 346 5.75 28.32 -6.21
CA CYS A 346 5.46 27.17 -5.34
C CYS A 346 4.59 26.13 -6.07
N TYR A 347 3.48 26.56 -6.67
CA TYR A 347 2.60 25.64 -7.40
C TYR A 347 3.28 25.06 -8.64
N GLN A 348 4.05 25.86 -9.40
CA GLN A 348 4.81 25.34 -10.53
C GLN A 348 5.74 24.19 -10.11
N LYS A 349 6.49 24.37 -9.01
CA LYS A 349 7.36 23.33 -8.47
C LYS A 349 6.57 22.12 -7.98
N LEU A 350 5.45 22.32 -7.30
CA LEU A 350 4.60 21.20 -6.87
C LEU A 350 4.03 20.40 -8.06
N PHE A 351 3.71 21.07 -9.19
CA PHE A 351 3.29 20.40 -10.42
C PHE A 351 4.42 19.61 -11.10
N GLU A 352 5.70 19.88 -10.80
CA GLU A 352 6.80 19.03 -11.27
C GLU A 352 6.79 17.65 -10.57
N TYR A 353 6.28 17.57 -9.34
CA TYR A 353 6.13 16.30 -8.60
C TYR A 353 4.81 15.60 -8.90
N LEU A 354 3.70 16.34 -8.96
CA LEU A 354 2.35 15.80 -9.17
C LEU A 354 1.61 16.58 -10.27
N PRO A 355 1.99 16.42 -11.56
CA PRO A 355 1.49 17.23 -12.67
C PRO A 355 -0.01 17.07 -12.96
N HIS A 356 -0.62 15.99 -12.45
CA HIS A 356 -2.01 15.63 -12.69
C HIS A 356 -2.86 15.64 -11.41
N SER A 357 -2.34 16.12 -10.27
CA SER A 357 -3.09 16.08 -9.00
C SER A 357 -4.29 17.02 -9.02
N ILE A 358 -5.48 16.45 -8.90
CA ILE A 358 -6.76 17.17 -8.75
C ILE A 358 -6.67 18.16 -7.59
N ALA A 359 -6.19 17.70 -6.43
CA ALA A 359 -6.06 18.52 -5.22
C ALA A 359 -5.13 19.73 -5.45
N LEU A 360 -4.05 19.56 -6.22
CA LEU A 360 -3.12 20.64 -6.51
C LEU A 360 -3.74 21.69 -7.45
N TYR A 361 -4.49 21.27 -8.49
CA TYR A 361 -5.23 22.18 -9.36
C TYR A 361 -6.35 22.94 -8.61
N GLU A 362 -7.13 22.26 -7.77
CA GLU A 362 -8.17 22.90 -6.95
C GLU A 362 -7.56 23.92 -5.96
N SER A 363 -6.48 23.54 -5.28
CA SER A 363 -5.78 24.43 -4.33
C SER A 363 -5.19 25.65 -5.03
N TYR A 364 -4.62 25.47 -6.22
CA TYR A 364 -4.07 26.59 -6.99
C TYR A 364 -5.16 27.55 -7.48
N ALA A 365 -6.28 27.02 -7.96
CA ALA A 365 -7.42 27.83 -8.36
C ALA A 365 -7.92 28.68 -7.18
N LEU A 366 -8.07 28.07 -5.99
CA LEU A 366 -8.48 28.78 -4.78
C LEU A 366 -7.47 29.87 -4.39
N ALA A 367 -6.18 29.56 -4.39
CA ALA A 367 -5.13 30.52 -4.10
C ALA A 367 -5.16 31.72 -5.07
N LEU A 368 -5.43 31.49 -6.35
CA LEU A 368 -5.58 32.58 -7.33
C LEU A 368 -6.81 33.45 -7.04
N LEU A 369 -7.97 32.85 -6.70
CA LEU A 369 -9.19 33.58 -6.38
C LEU A 369 -9.06 34.46 -5.13
N MET A 370 -8.31 33.99 -4.12
CA MET A 370 -8.03 34.77 -2.90
C MET A 370 -7.28 36.09 -3.18
N ARG A 371 -6.73 36.27 -4.39
CA ARG A 371 -5.95 37.45 -4.81
C ARG A 371 -6.74 38.44 -5.66
N GLY A 372 -8.04 38.19 -5.85
CA GLY A 372 -8.97 39.10 -6.51
C GLY A 372 -9.12 38.87 -8.02
N ASN A 373 -10.02 39.66 -8.61
CA ASN A 373 -10.65 39.38 -9.90
C ASN A 373 -9.67 39.38 -11.11
N SER A 374 -8.47 39.94 -10.95
CA SER A 374 -7.42 39.89 -11.99
C SER A 374 -6.93 38.47 -12.31
N HIS A 375 -7.34 37.47 -11.53
CA HIS A 375 -6.91 36.08 -11.69
C HIS A 375 -8.05 35.11 -12.02
N ASP A 376 -9.29 35.60 -12.15
CA ASP A 376 -10.48 34.77 -12.34
C ASP A 376 -10.34 33.84 -13.55
N GLN A 377 -9.83 34.34 -14.67
CA GLN A 377 -9.64 33.52 -15.87
C GLN A 377 -8.65 32.38 -15.64
N LYS A 378 -7.53 32.63 -14.98
CA LYS A 378 -6.52 31.60 -14.70
C LYS A 378 -7.02 30.61 -13.66
N ALA A 379 -7.70 31.08 -12.63
CA ALA A 379 -8.33 30.24 -11.62
C ALA A 379 -9.40 29.31 -12.23
N ALA A 380 -10.25 29.87 -13.11
CA ALA A 380 -11.26 29.10 -13.84
C ALA A 380 -10.62 27.97 -14.66
N VAL A 381 -9.56 28.26 -15.42
CA VAL A 381 -8.83 27.24 -16.20
C VAL A 381 -8.26 26.13 -15.30
N MET A 382 -7.68 26.47 -14.15
CA MET A 382 -7.15 25.46 -13.22
C MET A 382 -8.26 24.62 -12.60
N TYR A 383 -9.36 25.26 -12.20
CA TYR A 383 -10.52 24.58 -11.63
C TYR A 383 -11.21 23.66 -12.64
N GLU A 384 -11.42 24.12 -13.87
CA GLU A 384 -11.99 23.32 -14.96
C GLU A 384 -11.15 22.07 -15.25
N LYS A 385 -9.82 22.20 -15.26
CA LYS A 385 -8.93 21.03 -15.38
C LYS A 385 -9.15 20.03 -14.25
N ALA A 386 -9.21 20.51 -13.00
CA ALA A 386 -9.49 19.66 -11.85
C ALA A 386 -10.84 18.95 -11.99
N GLN A 387 -11.90 19.68 -12.35
CA GLN A 387 -13.24 19.10 -12.49
C GLN A 387 -13.31 18.10 -13.65
N ALA A 388 -12.62 18.34 -14.76
CA ALA A 388 -12.54 17.39 -15.87
C ALA A 388 -11.89 16.06 -15.46
N MET A 389 -10.84 16.10 -14.63
CA MET A 389 -10.23 14.90 -14.05
C MET A 389 -11.15 14.23 -13.03
N LYS A 390 -11.70 15.03 -12.11
CA LYS A 390 -12.62 14.60 -11.06
C LYS A 390 -13.86 13.90 -11.61
N ALA A 391 -14.35 14.33 -12.78
CA ALA A 391 -15.53 13.79 -13.44
C ALA A 391 -15.42 12.30 -13.78
N LYS A 392 -14.20 11.76 -13.93
CA LYS A 392 -13.92 10.34 -14.20
C LYS A 392 -14.22 9.41 -13.02
N TYR A 393 -14.36 9.97 -11.82
CA TYR A 393 -14.36 9.20 -10.58
C TYR A 393 -15.64 9.38 -9.77
N ILE A 394 -15.99 8.35 -9.01
CA ILE A 394 -17.00 8.41 -7.96
C ILE A 394 -16.29 8.71 -6.63
N TRP A 395 -16.71 9.80 -6.01
CA TRP A 395 -16.27 10.23 -4.69
C TRP A 395 -17.29 9.74 -3.67
N ASP A 396 -16.84 8.94 -2.71
CA ASP A 396 -17.69 8.43 -1.64
C ASP A 396 -17.21 9.05 -0.32
N GLU A 397 -17.91 10.09 0.11
CA GLU A 397 -17.65 10.79 1.38
C GLU A 397 -18.20 10.01 2.60
N SER A 398 -18.90 8.89 2.36
CA SER A 398 -19.62 8.12 3.40
C SER A 398 -18.88 6.85 3.86
N ALA A 399 -17.76 6.49 3.23
CA ALA A 399 -17.03 5.27 3.54
C ALA A 399 -16.12 5.41 4.78
N TRP A 400 -16.70 5.20 5.97
CA TRP A 400 -16.03 4.86 7.25
C TRP A 400 -14.75 5.65 7.59
N GLY A 401 -14.94 6.73 8.35
CA GLY A 401 -13.87 7.53 8.94
C GLY A 401 -13.78 8.86 8.21
N GLY A 402 -14.47 9.87 8.74
CA GLY A 402 -14.58 11.18 8.11
C GLY A 402 -13.24 11.87 7.98
N TRP A 403 -12.58 11.64 6.84
CA TRP A 403 -11.70 12.58 6.16
C TRP A 403 -11.96 12.38 4.67
N ALA A 404 -12.31 13.49 4.01
CA ALA A 404 -12.44 13.56 2.57
C ALA A 404 -11.08 13.23 1.90
N HIS A 405 -11.08 13.08 0.58
CA HIS A 405 -9.89 13.09 -0.30
C HIS A 405 -9.44 11.77 -0.93
N ASN A 406 -10.31 10.77 -1.12
CA ASN A 406 -10.00 9.73 -2.12
C ASN A 406 -11.20 9.37 -3.00
N PRO A 407 -11.05 9.37 -4.33
CA PRO A 407 -12.00 8.69 -5.18
C PRO A 407 -11.91 7.20 -4.88
N VAL A 408 -13.08 6.61 -4.76
CA VAL A 408 -13.20 5.20 -4.39
C VAL A 408 -13.17 4.33 -5.62
N ARG A 409 -13.60 4.85 -6.78
CA ARG A 409 -13.68 4.08 -8.04
C ARG A 409 -13.81 4.94 -9.29
N TYR A 410 -13.45 4.38 -10.44
CA TYR A 410 -13.84 4.92 -11.75
C TYR A 410 -15.37 4.87 -11.91
N LYS A 411 -15.93 5.86 -12.63
CA LYS A 411 -17.34 5.85 -13.04
C LYS A 411 -17.63 4.83 -14.13
#